data_AF-A0A2V6LGX4-F1
#
_entry.id   AF-A0A2V6LGX4-F1
#
_cell.length_a   1.000
_cell.length_b   1.000
_cell.length_c   1.000
_cell.angle_alpha   90.00
_cell.angle_beta   90.00
_cell.angle_gamma   90.00
#
_symmetry.space_group_name_H-M   'P 1'
#
loop_
_entity.id
_entity.type
_entity.pdbx_description
1 polymer ?
#
loop_
_entity_poly.entity_id
_entity_poly.type
_entity_poly.pdbx_seq_one_letter_code
_entity_poly.pdbx_strand_id
1 'polypeptide(L)'
;YPHIMNRRFPLLSIVSVLMRVIGWLHLLPGLLFWLIFIISYFTHSPAGTRPLDVAAGAFATVFGLLLVAAGESIGVLFSIEDNTRAAAESLYRLVSEKIAPKT
;
A
#
# COMPACT_ATOMS: atom_id res chain seq x y z
N TYR A 1 9.79 -8.46 -11.46
CA TYR A 1 9.16 -8.60 -10.13
C TYR A 1 9.87 -7.64 -9.20
N PRO A 2 9.22 -6.54 -8.75
CA PRO A 2 9.93 -5.51 -8.00
C PRO A 2 10.41 -6.10 -6.68
N HIS A 3 11.54 -5.59 -6.19
CA HIS A 3 12.19 -6.02 -4.96
C HIS A 3 11.19 -6.06 -3.78
N ILE A 4 10.64 -7.24 -3.45
CA ILE A 4 9.71 -7.42 -2.33
C ILE A 4 10.35 -6.97 -1.00
N MET A 5 11.69 -7.04 -0.93
CA MET A 5 12.50 -6.56 0.17
C MET A 5 13.52 -5.54 -0.30
N ASN A 6 13.43 -4.32 0.24
CA ASN A 6 14.56 -3.42 0.26
C ASN A 6 15.59 -3.99 1.25
N ARG A 7 16.79 -4.34 0.75
CA ARG A 7 17.87 -4.94 1.57
C ARG A 7 18.35 -4.02 2.69
N ARG A 8 18.16 -2.70 2.55
CA ARG A 8 18.56 -1.69 3.55
C ARG A 8 17.51 -1.53 4.65
N PHE A 9 16.24 -1.74 4.29
CA PHE A 9 15.10 -1.60 5.20
C PHE A 9 14.24 -2.87 5.23
N PRO A 10 14.79 -4.02 5.66
CA PRO A 10 14.10 -5.30 5.63
C PRO A 10 12.87 -5.29 6.55
N LEU A 11 12.98 -4.68 7.73
CA LEU A 11 11.88 -4.61 8.70
C LEU A 11 10.71 -3.77 8.19
N LEU A 12 10.98 -2.58 7.63
CA LEU A 12 9.94 -1.74 7.03
C LEU A 12 9.31 -2.38 5.78
N SER A 13 10.09 -3.16 5.01
CA SER A 13 9.55 -3.94 3.89
C SER A 13 8.56 -5.00 4.36
N ILE A 14 8.90 -5.74 5.43
CA ILE A 14 8.01 -6.71 6.06
C ILE A 14 6.76 -6.02 6.58
N VAL A 15 6.90 -4.90 7.30
CA VAL A 15 5.77 -4.13 7.82
C VAL A 15 4.86 -3.65 6.69
N SER A 16 5.40 -3.11 5.60
CA SER A 16 4.62 -2.72 4.41
C SER A 16 3.83 -3.89 3.83
N VAL A 17 4.46 -5.07 3.68
CA VAL A 17 3.77 -6.27 3.18
C VAL A 17 2.65 -6.69 4.14
N LEU A 18 2.92 -6.75 5.45
CA LEU A 18 1.92 -7.10 6.46
C LEU A 18 0.75 -6.12 6.48
N MET A 19 1.02 -4.82 6.42
CA MET A 19 -0.01 -3.79 6.35
C MET A 19 -0.91 -3.98 5.13
N ARG A 20 -0.34 -4.28 3.96
CA ARG A 20 -1.13 -4.55 2.75
C ARG A 20 -1.96 -5.82 2.88
N VAL A 21 -1.38 -6.91 3.39
CA VAL A 21 -2.10 -8.18 3.59
C VAL A 21 -3.27 -7.99 4.57
N ILE A 22 -3.01 -7.40 5.74
CA ILE A 22 -4.05 -7.11 6.74
C ILE A 22 -5.09 -6.15 6.16
N GLY A 23 -4.65 -5.17 5.37
CA GLY A 23 -5.52 -4.19 4.74
C GLY A 23 -6.49 -4.83 3.77
N TRP A 24 -6.00 -5.71 2.89
CA TRP A 24 -6.84 -6.50 1.99
C TRP A 24 -7.78 -7.46 2.74
N LEU A 25 -7.30 -8.08 3.83
CA LEU A 25 -8.13 -8.94 4.68
C LEU A 25 -9.29 -8.19 5.34
N HIS A 26 -9.19 -6.87 5.57
CA HIS A 26 -10.31 -6.06 6.09
C HIS A 26 -11.14 -5.44 4.97
N LEU A 27 -10.49 -4.97 3.91
CA LEU A 27 -11.12 -4.28 2.79
C LEU A 27 -12.06 -5.20 2.02
N LEU A 28 -11.63 -6.42 1.67
CA LEU A 28 -12.44 -7.34 0.86
C LEU A 28 -13.74 -7.77 1.57
N PRO A 29 -13.73 -8.19 2.85
CA PRO A 29 -14.98 -8.48 3.56
C PRO A 29 -15.87 -7.26 3.72
N GLY A 30 -15.29 -6.07 3.98
CA GLY A 30 -16.06 -4.82 4.06
C GLY A 30 -16.77 -4.50 2.74
N LEU A 31 -16.05 -4.58 1.61
CA LEU A 31 -16.63 -4.38 0.28
C LEU A 31 -17.70 -5.43 -0.07
N LEU A 32 -17.46 -6.69 0.30
CA LEU A 32 -18.43 -7.77 0.10
C LEU A 32 -19.70 -7.53 0.93
N PHE A 33 -19.56 -7.08 2.18
CA PHE A 33 -20.69 -6.68 3.01
C PHE A 33 -21.52 -5.59 2.34
N TRP A 34 -20.89 -4.53 1.81
CA TRP A 34 -21.60 -3.46 1.11
C TRP A 34 -22.33 -3.95 -0.14
N LEU A 35 -21.70 -4.85 -0.91
CA LEU A 35 -22.34 -5.46 -2.07
C LEU A 35 -23.59 -6.25 -1.67
N ILE A 36 -23.49 -7.09 -0.63
CA ILE A 36 -24.63 -7.85 -0.11
C ILE A 36 -25.71 -6.90 0.41
N PHE A 37 -25.33 -5.88 1.17
CA PHE A 37 -26.25 -4.89 1.74
C PHE A 37 -27.05 -4.17 0.64
N ILE A 38 -26.38 -3.74 -0.43
CA ILE A 38 -27.03 -3.09 -1.58
C ILE A 38 -27.99 -4.06 -2.28
N ILE A 39 -27.56 -5.30 -2.56
CA ILE A 39 -28.41 -6.32 -3.19
C ILE A 39 -29.64 -6.59 -2.32
N SER A 40 -29.46 -6.77 -1.01
CA SER A 40 -30.54 -6.99 -0.06
C SER A 40 -31.51 -5.82 -0.02
N TYR A 41 -31.01 -4.57 -0.04
CA TYR A 41 -31.85 -3.36 -0.04
C TYR A 41 -32.77 -3.27 -1.26
N PHE A 42 -32.31 -3.73 -2.43
CA PHE A 42 -33.10 -3.69 -3.67
C PHE A 42 -33.97 -4.93 -3.89
N THR A 43 -33.61 -6.09 -3.32
CA THR A 43 -34.32 -7.36 -3.53
C THR A 43 -35.30 -7.70 -2.41
N HIS A 44 -35.03 -7.23 -1.19
CA HIS A 44 -35.80 -7.53 0.02
C HIS A 44 -35.99 -6.24 0.85
N SER A 45 -36.96 -6.24 1.77
CA SER A 45 -37.04 -5.17 2.77
C SER A 45 -35.76 -5.18 3.63
N PRO A 46 -35.18 -4.03 4.02
CA PRO A 46 -33.98 -3.94 4.86
C PRO A 46 -34.20 -4.43 6.31
N ALA A 47 -35.28 -5.16 6.58
CA ALA A 47 -35.59 -5.77 7.85
C ALA A 47 -34.51 -6.79 8.23
N GLY A 48 -33.61 -6.39 9.12
CA GLY A 48 -32.55 -7.25 9.66
C GLY A 48 -31.19 -6.58 9.79
N THR A 49 -30.92 -5.51 9.05
CA THR A 49 -29.64 -4.78 9.17
C THR A 49 -29.67 -3.86 10.38
N ARG A 50 -28.75 -4.06 11.32
CA ARG A 50 -28.60 -3.20 12.49
C ARG A 50 -27.65 -2.05 12.17
N PRO A 51 -27.83 -0.85 12.78
CA PRO A 51 -26.87 0.25 12.63
C PRO A 51 -25.43 -0.15 12.93
N LEU A 52 -25.23 -1.09 13.85
CA LEU A 52 -23.91 -1.63 14.19
C LEU A 52 -23.27 -2.40 13.02
N ASP A 53 -24.05 -3.13 12.23
CA ASP A 53 -23.53 -3.89 11.08
C ASP A 53 -23.03 -2.93 10.00
N VAL A 54 -23.78 -1.86 9.76
CA VAL A 54 -23.41 -0.78 8.83
C VAL A 54 -22.12 -0.08 9.29
N ALA A 55 -22.03 0.24 10.58
CA ALA A 55 -20.83 0.85 11.16
C ALA A 55 -19.62 -0.09 11.07
N ALA A 56 -19.79 -1.38 11.33
CA ALA A 56 -18.73 -2.38 11.23
C ALA A 56 -18.25 -2.56 9.78
N GLY A 57 -19.17 -2.61 8.81
CA GLY A 57 -18.85 -2.65 7.39
C GLY A 57 -18.11 -1.39 6.92
N ALA A 58 -18.56 -0.21 7.35
CA ALA A 58 -17.89 1.06 7.07
C ALA A 58 -16.47 1.08 7.63
N PHE A 59 -16.32 0.69 8.89
CA PHE A 59 -15.04 0.63 9.57
C PHE A 59 -14.09 -0.34 8.86
N ALA A 60 -14.53 -1.56 8.57
CA ALA A 60 -13.70 -2.56 7.90
C ALA A 60 -13.20 -2.07 6.53
N THR A 61 -14.08 -1.44 5.73
CA THR A 61 -13.72 -0.87 4.43
C THR A 61 -12.72 0.28 4.56
N VAL A 62 -13.01 1.28 5.40
CA VAL A 62 -12.16 2.47 5.54
C VAL A 62 -10.82 2.10 6.15
N PHE A 63 -10.82 1.32 7.23
CA PHE A 63 -9.60 0.86 7.89
C PHE A 63 -8.74 0.01 6.95
N GLY A 64 -9.35 -0.96 6.25
CA GLY A 64 -8.66 -1.78 5.27
C GLY A 64 -8.02 -0.96 4.15
N LEU A 65 -8.75 0.01 3.60
CA LEU A 65 -8.25 0.91 2.56
C LEU A 65 -7.07 1.74 3.05
N LEU A 66 -7.16 2.34 4.24
CA LEU A 66 -6.07 3.13 4.83
C LEU A 66 -4.82 2.27 5.05
N LEU A 67 -4.98 1.03 5.48
CA LEU A 67 -3.85 0.14 5.75
C LEU A 67 -3.15 -0.30 4.46
N VAL A 68 -3.92 -0.61 3.39
CA VAL A 68 -3.36 -0.86 2.05
C VAL A 68 -2.63 0.38 1.54
N ALA A 69 -3.25 1.56 1.61
CA ALA A 69 -2.66 2.80 1.13
C ALA A 69 -1.36 3.16 1.86
N ALA A 70 -1.32 2.98 3.19
CA ALA A 70 -0.11 3.20 3.98
C ALA A 70 0.99 2.20 3.61
N GLY A 71 0.66 0.92 3.43
CA GLY A 71 1.61 -0.09 3.00
C GLY A 71 2.19 0.18 1.60
N GLU A 72 1.38 0.62 0.64
CA GLU A 72 1.83 1.04 -0.69
C GLU A 72 2.69 2.30 -0.64
N SER A 73 2.34 3.28 0.22
CA SER A 73 3.11 4.51 0.39
C SER A 73 4.55 4.24 0.83
N ILE A 74 4.78 3.25 1.70
CA ILE A 74 6.12 2.81 2.08
C ILE A 74 6.89 2.27 0.86
N GLY A 75 6.24 1.49 0.00
CA GLY A 75 6.85 0.97 -1.23
C GLY A 75 7.25 2.09 -2.21
N VAL A 76 6.43 3.13 -2.31
CA VAL A 76 6.75 4.33 -3.10
C VAL A 76 7.98 5.05 -2.54
N LEU A 77 8.08 5.21 -1.21
CA LEU A 77 9.25 5.85 -0.58
C LEU A 77 10.56 5.11 -0.87
N PHE A 78 10.53 3.77 -0.84
CA PHE A 78 11.71 2.98 -1.23
C PHE A 78 12.08 3.16 -2.69
N SER A 79 11.09 3.24 -3.57
CA SER A 79 11.33 3.48 -5.00
C SER A 79 11.96 4.86 -5.25
N ILE A 80 11.55 5.88 -4.49
CA ILE A 80 12.14 7.22 -4.55
C ILE A 80 13.59 7.20 -4.06
N GLU A 81 13.88 6.49 -2.96
CA GLU A 81 15.25 6.36 -2.45
C GLU A 81 16.18 5.69 -3.47
N ASP A 82 15.74 4.57 -4.05
CA ASP A 82 16.53 3.82 -5.04
C ASP A 82 16.83 4.68 -6.27
N ASN A 83 15.82 5.41 -6.78
CA ASN A 83 15.99 6.33 -7.92
C ASN A 83 16.93 7.50 -7.59
N THR A 84 16.79 8.09 -6.40
CA THR A 84 17.63 9.21 -5.97
C THR A 84 19.09 8.79 -5.83
N ARG A 85 19.33 7.58 -5.29
CA ARG A 85 20.68 7.01 -5.20
C ARG A 85 21.26 6.71 -6.58
N ALA A 86 20.51 6.06 -7.46
CA ALA A 86 20.98 5.76 -8.80
C ALA A 86 21.38 7.04 -9.57
N ALA A 87 20.59 8.11 -9.41
CA ALA A 87 20.92 9.41 -9.97
C ALA A 87 22.22 10.00 -9.38
N ALA A 88 22.41 9.91 -8.05
CA ALA A 88 23.62 10.38 -7.39
C ALA A 88 24.87 9.60 -7.82
N GLU A 89 24.79 8.28 -7.93
CA GLU A 89 25.89 7.43 -8.40
C GLU A 89 26.26 7.72 -9.86
N SER A 90 25.25 7.90 -10.71
CA SER A 90 25.44 8.30 -12.12
C SER A 90 26.14 9.66 -12.22
N LEU A 91 25.69 10.64 -11.44
CA LEU A 91 26.31 11.97 -11.40
C LEU A 91 27.76 11.91 -10.93
N TYR A 92 28.05 11.15 -9.88
CA TYR A 92 29.42 10.98 -9.38
C TYR A 92 30.34 10.37 -10.43
N ARG A 93 29.88 9.35 -11.17
CA ARG A 93 30.64 8.75 -12.29
C ARG A 93 30.96 9.79 -13.37
N LEU A 94 29.95 10.53 -13.84
CA LEU A 94 30.12 11.55 -14.88
C LEU A 94 31.12 12.65 -14.47
N VAL A 95 31.08 13.07 -13.21
CA VAL A 95 32.02 14.06 -12.67
C VAL A 95 33.43 13.47 -12.58
N SER A 96 33.57 12.25 -12.09
CA SER A 96 34.88 11.58 -11.94
C SER A 96 35.58 11.34 -13.28
N GLU A 97 34.83 10.99 -14.33
CA GLU A 97 35.37 10.80 -15.69
C GLU A 97 35.82 12.11 -16.33
N LYS A 98 35.11 13.22 -16.06
CA LYS A 98 35.46 14.54 -16.61
C LYS A 98 36.65 15.22 -15.92
N ILE A 99 36.96 14.84 -14.68
CA ILE A 99 38.03 15.46 -13.86
C ILE A 99 39.34 14.65 -13.94
N ALA A 100 39.36 13.47 -14.58
CA ALA A 100 40.59 12.70 -14.77
C ALA A 100 41.70 13.61 -15.35
N PRO A 101 42.86 13.74 -14.66
CA PRO A 101 43.90 14.65 -15.09
C PRO A 101 44.37 14.23 -16.48
N LYS A 102 44.29 15.15 -17.44
CA LYS A 102 44.97 14.98 -18.73
C LYS A 102 46.46 14.91 -18.43
N THR A 103 47.01 13.70 -18.47
CA THR A 103 48.46 13.45 -18.49
C THR A 103 49.07 14.02 -19.76
#